data_AF-A0A845UZX9-F1
#
_entry.id   AF-A0A845UZX9-F1
#
_cell.length_a   1.000
_cell.length_b   1.000
_cell.length_c   1.000
_cell.angle_alpha   90.00
_cell.angle_beta   90.00
_cell.angle_gamma   90.00
#
_symmetry.space_group_name_H-M   'P 1'
#
loop_
_entity.id
_entity.type
_entity.pdbx_description
1 polymer ?
#
loop_
_entity_poly.entity_id
_entity_poly.type
_entity_poly.pdbx_seq_one_letter_code
_entity_poly.pdbx_strand_id
1 'polypeptide(L)' 'IVGSVAISNALKDPEKARALAALLRRAVTREVDQKEIIGLLEELDDAAAKAERQ' A
#
# COMPACT_ATOMS: atom_id res chain seq x y z
N ILE A 1 -6.43 -14.58 4.74
CA ILE A 1 -7.70 -14.03 4.23
C ILE A 1 -7.93 -12.59 4.71
N VAL A 2 -7.65 -12.23 5.97
CA VAL A 2 -7.82 -10.84 6.46
C VAL A 2 -6.88 -9.82 5.79
N GLY A 3 -5.65 -10.20 5.44
CA GLY A 3 -4.70 -9.33 4.73
C GLY A 3 -5.16 -8.89 3.33
N SER A 4 -5.85 -9.78 2.60
CA SER A 4 -6.38 -9.52 1.26
C SER A 4 -7.47 -8.46 1.27
N VAL A 5 -8.36 -8.51 2.28
CA VAL A 5 -9.49 -7.58 2.42
C VAL A 5 -8.99 -6.18 2.81
N ALA A 6 -8.00 -6.09 3.69
CA ALA A 6 -7.43 -4.80 4.10
C ALA A 6 -6.78 -4.06 2.92
N ILE A 7 -6.07 -4.78 2.05
CA ILE A 7 -5.47 -4.22 0.83
C ILE A 7 -6.56 -3.81 -0.16
N SER A 8 -7.56 -4.66 -0.41
CA SER A 8 -8.68 -4.31 -1.30
C SER A 8 -9.51 -3.11 -0.81
N ASN A 9 -9.60 -2.88 0.51
CA ASN A 9 -10.28 -1.72 1.07
C ASN A 9 -9.41 -0.46 1.08
N ALA A 10 -8.08 -0.60 1.21
CA ALA A 10 -7.14 0.50 1.08
C ALA A 10 -7.06 0.99 -0.38
N LEU A 11 -7.13 0.09 -1.36
CA LEU A 11 -7.20 0.43 -2.80
C LEU A 11 -8.45 1.23 -3.19
N LYS A 12 -9.50 1.25 -2.34
CA LYS A 12 -10.73 2.02 -2.59
C LYS A 12 -10.66 3.46 -2.07
N ASP A 13 -9.64 3.79 -1.29
CA ASP A 13 -9.58 5.03 -0.52
C ASP A 13 -8.15 5.59 -0.57
N PRO A 14 -7.89 6.62 -1.39
CA PRO A 14 -6.52 7.05 -1.69
C PRO A 14 -5.75 7.56 -0.48
N GLU A 15 -6.44 8.15 0.51
CA GLU A 15 -5.81 8.53 1.77
C GLU A 15 -5.35 7.31 2.56
N LYS A 16 -6.14 6.23 2.57
CA LYS A 16 -5.77 4.97 3.23
C LYS A 16 -4.65 4.25 2.49
N ALA A 17 -4.64 4.28 1.15
CA ALA A 17 -3.55 3.71 0.35
C ALA A 17 -2.21 4.38 0.69
N ARG A 18 -2.18 5.72 0.72
CA ARG A 18 -0.99 6.50 1.14
C ARG A 18 -0.57 6.21 2.58
N ALA A 19 -1.53 6.17 3.52
CA ALA A 19 -1.24 5.89 4.92
C ALA A 19 -0.69 4.47 5.12
N LEU A 20 -1.25 3.47 4.42
CA LEU A 20 -0.78 2.10 4.47
C LEU A 20 0.62 1.96 3.86
N ALA A 21 0.91 2.64 2.75
CA ALA A 21 2.24 2.68 2.16
C ALA A 21 3.28 3.29 3.12
N ALA A 22 2.95 4.40 3.79
CA ALA A 22 3.82 5.01 4.79
C ALA A 22 4.05 4.11 6.02
N LEU A 23 3.00 3.40 6.47
CA LEU A 23 3.11 2.45 7.57
C LEU A 23 3.95 1.23 7.19
N LEU A 24 3.78 0.67 5.99
CA LEU A 24 4.59 -0.45 5.50
C LEU A 24 6.06 -0.05 5.38
N ARG A 25 6.37 1.11 4.80
CA ARG A 25 7.74 1.66 4.73
C ARG A 25 8.40 1.82 6.11
N ARG A 26 7.62 2.12 7.15
CA ARG A 26 8.12 2.29 8.52
C ARG A 26 8.18 0.99 9.33
N ALA A 27 7.25 0.08 9.11
CA ALA A 27 7.15 -1.18 9.84
C ALA A 27 8.09 -2.26 9.29
N VAL A 28 8.42 -2.18 8.00
CA VAL A 28 9.24 -3.19 7.31
C VAL A 28 10.72 -2.80 7.34
N THR A 29 11.43 -3.33 8.32
CA THR A 29 12.86 -3.07 8.56
C THR A 29 13.78 -4.20 8.09
N ARG A 30 13.22 -5.35 7.68
CA ARG A 30 13.98 -6.48 7.09
C ARG A 30 14.09 -6.32 5.58
N GLU A 31 15.29 -6.48 5.04
CA GLU A 31 15.57 -6.38 3.59
C GLU A 31 14.79 -7.39 2.74
N VAL A 32 14.54 -8.61 3.25
CA VAL A 32 13.70 -9.60 2.56
C VAL A 32 12.26 -9.09 2.42
N ASP A 33 11.68 -8.62 3.51
CA ASP A 33 10.33 -8.08 3.51
C ASP A 33 10.25 -6.79 2.67
N GLN A 34 11.30 -5.94 2.66
CA GLN A 34 11.38 -4.75 1.81
C GLN A 34 11.21 -5.07 0.33
N LYS A 35 11.82 -6.16 -0.16
CA LYS A 35 11.67 -6.58 -1.56
C LYS A 35 10.25 -7.02 -1.90
N GLU A 36 9.62 -7.73 -0.98
CA GLU A 36 8.24 -8.21 -1.15
C GLU A 36 7.22 -7.05 -1.06
N ILE A 37 7.47 -6.04 -0.21
CA ILE A 37 6.58 -4.89 -0.09
C ILE A 37 6.80 -3.83 -1.17
N ILE A 38 7.90 -3.82 -1.92
CA ILE A 38 8.11 -2.85 -3.01
C ILE A 38 6.97 -2.95 -4.04
N GLY A 39 6.62 -4.17 -4.49
CA GLY A 39 5.52 -4.35 -5.43
C GLY A 39 4.17 -3.92 -4.84
N LEU A 40 3.93 -4.23 -3.56
CA LEU A 40 2.73 -3.79 -2.83
C LEU A 40 2.67 -2.26 -2.64
N LEU A 41 3.81 -1.60 -2.44
CA LEU A 41 3.92 -0.15 -2.34
C LEU A 41 3.64 0.52 -3.68
N GLU A 42 4.14 -0.04 -4.78
CA GLU A 42 3.83 0.44 -6.13
C GLU A 42 2.33 0.35 -6.42
N GLU A 43 1.68 -0.76 -6.09
CA GLU A 43 0.21 -0.89 -6.24
C GLU A 43 -0.58 0.11 -5.39
N LEU A 44 -0.11 0.38 -4.16
CA LEU A 44 -0.72 1.37 -3.26
C LEU A 44 -0.53 2.80 -3.75
N ASP A 45 0.67 3.15 -4.23
CA ASP A 45 0.97 4.46 -4.78
C ASP A 45 0.21 4.69 -6.10
N ASP A 46 0.09 3.68 -6.96
CA ASP A 46 -0.71 3.75 -8.19
C ASP A 46 -2.21 3.94 -7.90
N ALA A 47 -2.74 3.28 -6.88
CA ALA A 47 -4.13 3.46 -6.47
C ALA A 47 -4.37 4.87 -5.89
N ALA A 48 -3.44 5.38 -5.08
CA ALA A 48 -3.49 6.74 -4.59
C ALA A 48 -3.43 7.77 -5.74
N ALA A 49 -2.55 7.55 -6.72
CA ALA A 49 -2.38 8.43 -7.87
C ALA A 49 -3.58 8.40 -8.83
N LYS A 50 -4.26 7.25 -8.98
CA LYS A 50 -5.48 7.13 -9.79
C LYS A 50 -6.63 7.95 -9.22
N ALA A 51 -6.74 8.05 -7.90
CA ALA A 51 -7.80 8.84 -7.28
C ALA A 51 -7.54 10.35 -7.35
N GLU A 52 -6.28 10.81 -7.35
CA GLU A 52 -5.98 12.22 -7.60
C GLU A 52 -6.27 12.66 -9.04
N ARG A 53 -6.53 11.73 -9.97
CA ARG A 53 -6.93 12.01 -11.35
C ARG A 53 -8.44 11.92 -11.61
N GLN A 54 -9.26 11.58 -10.62
CA GLN A 54 -10.74 11.55 -10.74
C GLN A 54 -11.35 12.81 -10.13
#